data_AF-A0A418PRU5-F1
#
_entry.id   AF-A0A418PRU5-F1
#
_cell.length_a   1.000
_cell.length_b   1.000
_cell.length_c   1.000
_cell.angle_alpha   90.00
_cell.angle_beta   90.00
_cell.angle_gamma   90.00
#
_symmetry.space_group_name_H-M   'P 1'
#
loop_
_entity.id
_entity.type
_entity.pdbx_description
1 polymer ?
#
loop_
_entity_poly.entity_id
_entity_poly.type
_entity_poly.pdbx_seq_one_letter_code
_entity_poly.pdbx_strand_id
1 'polypeptide(L)'
;MKWITREKPKIDRIATPWLINRYIDSDAEFLFVPFDKVLEKAAEFKAIPFDIPNVEYSHYGPECTFDFVLKKHDLTDPALKKLALIVRGADTDRHELAPEAAGLFAIFSGLSHTITQDQELLRIGFQIYDGLYFFLKHFSQSRHLENSPFEKQLHEVYQKILAESKSKKNSQPKWVKELKGLIQDHLDSQFSLDLKQAAQLLQINPSYLSREFSKHFEELNFGDYVRIRRIERSEELILNTDYSLTEIAYLTGFSDQSHFTRIFRQVKGLTPTAFRKKYRKSKDSSKSKNPSSMALN
;
A
#
# COMPACT_ATOMS: atom_id res chain seq x y z
N MET A 1 39.26 15.71 26.90
CA MET A 1 39.42 14.22 26.90
C MET A 1 39.62 13.73 25.47
N LYS A 2 40.32 12.60 25.26
CA LYS A 2 40.48 12.02 23.92
C LYS A 2 39.37 11.01 23.63
N TRP A 3 38.80 11.07 22.44
CA TRP A 3 37.77 10.19 21.93
C TRP A 3 38.24 9.57 20.62
N ILE A 4 37.87 8.33 20.33
CA ILE A 4 38.37 7.64 19.14
C ILE A 4 37.29 6.79 18.49
N THR A 5 37.23 6.82 17.15
CA THR A 5 36.37 5.96 16.36
C THR A 5 37.04 5.59 15.03
N ARG A 6 36.34 4.83 14.20
CA ARG A 6 36.83 4.42 12.88
C ARG A 6 36.82 5.59 11.89
N GLU A 7 37.80 5.60 10.99
CA GLU A 7 37.95 6.58 9.91
C GLU A 7 36.73 6.69 9.00
N LYS A 8 36.68 7.77 8.20
CA LYS A 8 35.56 8.11 7.31
C LYS A 8 34.25 8.20 8.08
N PRO A 9 34.16 9.11 9.08
CA PRO A 9 32.98 9.27 9.90
C PRO A 9 31.79 9.71 9.05
N LYS A 10 30.61 9.26 9.44
CA LYS A 10 29.34 9.66 8.83
C LYS A 10 28.36 9.94 9.95
N ILE A 11 27.46 10.89 9.71
CA ILE A 11 26.25 11.16 10.48
C ILE A 11 26.48 11.02 12.00
N ASP A 12 26.21 9.86 12.61
CA ASP A 12 26.37 9.69 14.07
C ASP A 12 27.82 9.88 14.55
N ARG A 13 28.82 9.41 13.80
CA ARG A 13 30.26 9.61 14.11
C ARG A 13 30.75 11.05 13.97
N ILE A 14 29.89 11.96 13.51
CA ILE A 14 30.14 13.40 13.44
C ILE A 14 29.23 14.12 14.46
N ALA A 15 27.97 13.70 14.57
CA ALA A 15 27.00 14.23 15.52
C ALA A 15 27.44 14.02 16.97
N THR A 16 27.93 12.82 17.29
CA THR A 16 28.36 12.44 18.64
C THR A 16 29.54 13.32 19.11
N PRO A 17 30.63 13.48 18.32
CA PRO A 17 31.66 14.46 18.63
C PRO A 17 31.17 15.90 18.81
N TRP A 18 30.24 16.36 17.97
CA TRP A 18 29.65 17.71 18.11
C TRP A 18 28.93 17.86 19.45
N LEU A 19 28.14 16.87 19.84
CA LEU A 19 27.40 16.85 21.11
C LEU A 19 28.36 16.86 22.31
N ILE A 20 29.38 16.01 22.27
CA ILE A 20 30.41 15.93 23.31
C ILE A 20 31.14 17.26 23.44
N ASN A 21 31.64 17.80 22.32
CA ASN A 21 32.37 19.06 22.33
C ASN A 21 31.53 20.21 22.90
N ARG A 22 30.24 20.25 22.58
CA ARG A 22 29.39 21.39 22.92
C ARG A 22 28.79 21.33 24.33
N TYR A 23 28.52 20.14 24.86
CA TYR A 23 27.75 19.98 26.10
C TYR A 23 28.47 19.20 27.21
N ILE A 24 29.56 18.51 26.91
CA ILE A 24 30.25 17.63 27.85
C ILE A 24 31.68 18.12 28.10
N ASP A 25 32.45 18.36 27.05
CA ASP A 25 33.88 18.69 27.12
C ASP A 25 34.32 19.50 25.89
N SER A 26 34.45 20.82 26.06
CA SER A 26 34.85 21.75 24.99
C SER A 26 36.29 21.54 24.49
N ASP A 27 37.12 20.89 25.30
CA ASP A 27 38.51 20.56 24.98
C ASP A 27 38.64 19.09 24.53
N ALA A 28 37.54 18.46 24.12
CA ALA A 28 37.55 17.11 23.58
C ALA A 28 38.32 17.03 22.26
N GLU A 29 39.24 16.06 22.18
CA GLU A 29 40.00 15.73 20.96
C GLU A 29 39.43 14.45 20.35
N PHE A 30 39.23 14.43 19.04
CA PHE A 30 38.67 13.28 18.32
C PHE A 30 39.68 12.67 17.37
N LEU A 31 39.90 11.36 17.50
CA LEU A 31 40.84 10.59 16.71
C LEU A 31 40.09 9.63 15.78
N PHE A 32 40.59 9.49 14.55
CA PHE A 32 40.04 8.60 13.53
C PHE A 32 41.13 7.66 13.04
N VAL A 33 40.86 6.36 13.09
CA VAL A 33 41.81 5.30 12.73
C VAL A 33 41.12 4.17 11.95
N PRO A 34 41.85 3.28 11.26
CA PRO A 34 41.26 2.08 10.68
C PRO A 34 40.46 1.27 11.71
N PHE A 35 39.33 0.67 11.29
CA PHE A 35 38.37 0.03 12.19
C PHE A 35 39.00 -1.05 13.09
N ASP A 36 39.89 -1.87 12.52
CA ASP A 36 40.63 -2.93 13.22
C ASP A 36 41.64 -2.40 14.24
N LYS A 37 41.97 -1.10 14.20
CA LYS A 37 42.93 -0.43 15.07
C LYS A 37 42.28 0.40 16.18
N VAL A 38 40.97 0.58 16.18
CA VAL A 38 40.29 1.49 17.13
C VAL A 38 40.57 1.11 18.59
N LEU A 39 40.37 -0.17 18.96
CA LEU A 39 40.56 -0.61 20.35
C LEU A 39 42.04 -0.59 20.79
N GLU A 40 42.94 -1.01 19.89
CA GLU A 40 44.39 -0.95 20.13
C GLU A 40 44.85 0.49 20.40
N LYS A 41 44.46 1.41 19.52
CA LYS A 41 44.81 2.83 19.63
C LYS A 41 44.08 3.56 20.76
N ALA A 42 42.87 3.13 21.11
CA ALA A 42 42.16 3.63 22.28
C ALA A 42 42.98 3.40 23.57
N ALA A 43 43.52 2.19 23.74
CA ALA A 43 44.36 1.86 24.88
C ALA A 43 45.68 2.65 24.87
N GLU A 44 46.35 2.73 23.70
CA GLU A 44 47.62 3.47 23.53
C GLU A 44 47.47 4.96 23.87
N PHE A 45 46.44 5.61 23.33
CA PHE A 45 46.22 7.05 23.49
C PHE A 45 45.40 7.41 24.74
N LYS A 46 44.96 6.42 25.52
CA LYS A 46 44.01 6.58 26.62
C LYS A 46 42.76 7.35 26.17
N ALA A 47 42.24 6.99 24.99
CA ALA A 47 41.08 7.59 24.38
C ALA A 47 39.83 6.73 24.59
N ILE A 48 38.67 7.38 24.71
CA ILE A 48 37.37 6.72 24.90
C ILE A 48 36.85 6.27 23.52
N PRO A 49 36.70 4.96 23.26
CA PRO A 49 36.19 4.49 21.98
C PRO A 49 34.67 4.67 21.90
N PHE A 50 34.17 5.04 20.72
CA PHE A 50 32.74 5.18 20.46
C PHE A 50 32.31 4.77 19.04
N ASP A 51 31.02 4.52 18.85
CA ASP A 51 30.39 4.02 17.62
C ASP A 51 31.11 2.80 17.01
N ILE A 52 31.42 1.83 17.86
CA ILE A 52 31.90 0.50 17.47
C ILE A 52 31.25 -0.58 18.33
N PRO A 53 31.25 -1.86 17.90
CA PRO A 53 30.72 -2.94 18.74
C PRO A 53 31.49 -3.10 20.06
N ASN A 54 30.78 -3.51 21.11
CA ASN A 54 31.34 -3.89 22.42
C ASN A 54 32.05 -2.76 23.20
N VAL A 55 31.72 -1.50 22.95
CA VAL A 55 32.16 -0.37 23.78
C VAL A 55 30.96 0.31 24.42
N GLU A 56 31.22 1.10 25.48
CA GLU A 56 30.17 1.78 26.24
C GLU A 56 29.39 2.80 25.39
N TYR A 57 30.09 3.63 24.62
CA TYR A 57 29.47 4.62 23.75
C TYR A 57 29.16 4.01 22.40
N SER A 58 28.03 3.31 22.29
CA SER A 58 27.65 2.57 21.08
C SER A 58 26.15 2.63 20.80
N HIS A 59 25.72 1.90 19.78
CA HIS A 59 24.32 1.72 19.45
C HIS A 59 23.66 0.73 20.43
N TYR A 60 22.42 1.03 20.82
CA TYR A 60 21.61 0.18 21.71
C TYR A 60 20.21 0.00 21.14
N GLY A 61 19.96 -1.17 20.55
CA GLY A 61 18.69 -1.46 19.89
C GLY A 61 18.42 -0.48 18.74
N PRO A 62 17.30 0.25 18.74
CA PRO A 62 16.99 1.23 17.69
C PRO A 62 17.73 2.56 17.86
N GLU A 63 18.52 2.76 18.91
CA GLU A 63 19.15 4.03 19.25
C GLU A 63 20.62 4.08 18.83
N CYS A 64 21.06 5.23 18.33
CA CYS A 64 22.44 5.46 17.90
C CYS A 64 23.31 5.95 19.07
N THR A 65 24.61 6.14 18.84
CA THR A 65 25.54 6.60 19.87
C THR A 65 25.16 7.98 20.40
N PHE A 66 24.67 8.88 19.54
CA PHE A 66 24.16 10.19 19.96
C PHE A 66 23.06 10.09 21.02
N ASP A 67 22.10 9.18 20.83
CA ASP A 67 21.00 8.93 21.77
C ASP A 67 21.54 8.46 23.12
N PHE A 68 22.52 7.55 23.09
CA PHE A 68 23.15 7.05 24.30
C PHE A 68 23.84 8.16 25.08
N VAL A 69 24.60 9.04 24.41
CA VAL A 69 25.28 10.19 25.04
C VAL A 69 24.28 11.12 25.72
N LEU A 70 23.15 11.43 25.08
CA LEU A 70 22.11 12.26 25.71
C LEU A 70 21.61 11.66 27.03
N LYS A 71 21.35 10.34 27.05
CA LYS A 71 20.86 9.64 28.25
C LYS A 71 21.93 9.54 29.33
N LYS A 72 23.15 9.17 28.94
CA LYS A 72 24.29 8.97 29.84
C LYS A 72 24.64 10.24 30.62
N HIS A 73 24.51 11.40 29.96
CA HIS A 73 24.89 12.71 30.51
C HIS A 73 23.69 13.59 30.90
N ASP A 74 22.48 13.02 30.99
CA ASP A 74 21.23 13.70 31.37
C ASP A 74 20.96 15.01 30.61
N LEU A 75 21.23 15.00 29.29
CA LEU A 75 21.02 16.15 28.43
C LEU A 75 19.55 16.24 28.01
N THR A 76 18.81 17.16 28.61
CA THR A 76 17.33 17.23 28.52
C THR A 76 16.76 18.25 27.53
N ASP A 77 17.61 19.03 26.85
CA ASP A 77 17.19 20.06 25.88
C ASP A 77 16.22 19.48 24.82
N PRO A 78 14.99 20.02 24.68
CA PRO A 78 14.03 19.56 23.68
C PRO A 78 14.56 19.60 22.24
N ALA A 79 15.42 20.56 21.89
CA ALA A 79 16.03 20.63 20.57
C ALA A 79 17.02 19.48 20.34
N LEU A 80 17.80 19.09 21.36
CA LEU A 80 18.68 17.92 21.28
C LEU A 80 17.90 16.63 21.11
N LYS A 81 16.75 16.48 21.80
CA LYS A 81 15.88 15.30 21.64
C LYS A 81 15.32 15.17 20.22
N LYS A 82 14.94 16.29 19.60
CA LYS A 82 14.51 16.31 18.19
C LYS A 82 15.68 16.01 17.25
N LEU A 83 16.86 16.60 17.52
CA LEU A 83 18.05 16.35 16.73
C LEU A 83 18.45 14.87 16.75
N ALA A 84 18.32 14.22 17.90
CA ALA A 84 18.57 12.79 18.04
C ALA A 84 17.69 11.93 17.11
N LEU A 85 16.42 12.28 16.92
CA LEU A 85 15.54 11.61 15.95
C LEU A 85 16.03 11.79 14.50
N ILE A 86 16.52 12.98 14.15
CA ILE A 86 17.06 13.25 12.81
C ILE A 86 18.35 12.46 12.57
N VAL A 87 19.29 12.50 13.53
CA VAL A 87 20.56 11.75 13.48
C VAL A 87 20.26 10.26 13.34
N ARG A 88 19.41 9.72 14.21
CA ARG A 88 19.01 8.31 14.21
C ARG A 88 18.37 7.92 12.87
N GLY A 89 17.44 8.73 12.35
CA GLY A 89 16.78 8.46 11.08
C GLY A 89 17.74 8.42 9.90
N ALA A 90 18.70 9.35 9.86
CA ALA A 90 19.69 9.43 8.79
C ALA A 90 20.76 8.33 8.89
N ASP A 91 21.18 7.98 10.11
CA ASP A 91 22.26 7.00 10.34
C ASP A 91 21.78 5.55 10.16
N THR A 92 20.50 5.28 10.47
CA THR A 92 19.93 3.92 10.44
C THR A 92 18.98 3.65 9.26
N ASP A 93 19.02 4.49 8.22
CA ASP A 93 18.16 4.40 7.01
C ASP A 93 16.65 4.36 7.33
N ARG A 94 16.24 5.07 8.38
CA ARG A 94 14.85 5.23 8.83
C ARG A 94 14.42 6.67 8.68
N HIS A 95 14.43 7.15 7.43
CA HIS A 95 14.16 8.54 7.08
C HIS A 95 12.75 9.02 7.48
N GLU A 96 11.82 8.10 7.77
CA GLU A 96 10.50 8.40 8.30
C GLU A 96 10.51 8.95 9.74
N LEU A 97 11.61 8.79 10.49
CA LEU A 97 11.72 9.28 11.88
C LEU A 97 11.73 10.80 11.99
N ALA A 98 12.22 11.50 10.96
CA ALA A 98 12.17 12.95 10.88
C ALA A 98 12.29 13.43 9.42
N PRO A 99 11.51 14.43 8.99
CA PRO A 99 11.58 14.97 7.62
C PRO A 99 12.98 15.38 7.16
N GLU A 100 13.80 15.87 8.09
CA GLU A 100 15.16 16.34 7.83
C GLU A 100 16.18 15.20 7.63
N ALA A 101 15.84 13.96 8.00
CA ALA A 101 16.78 12.84 8.03
C ALA A 101 17.34 12.52 6.64
N ALA A 102 16.49 12.45 5.61
CA ALA A 102 16.93 12.19 4.23
C ALA A 102 17.86 13.30 3.70
N GLY A 103 17.60 14.56 4.07
CA GLY A 103 18.44 15.69 3.71
C GLY A 103 19.82 15.62 4.39
N LEU A 104 19.83 15.29 5.68
CA LEU A 104 21.06 15.09 6.45
C LEU A 104 21.91 13.95 5.85
N PHE A 105 21.28 12.82 5.52
CA PHE A 105 21.92 11.71 4.83
C PHE A 105 22.54 12.12 3.49
N ALA A 106 21.79 12.85 2.66
CA ALA A 106 22.25 13.30 1.35
C ALA A 106 23.49 14.23 1.47
N ILE A 107 23.44 15.19 2.40
CA ILE A 107 24.55 16.12 2.65
C ILE A 107 25.81 15.35 3.08
N PHE A 108 25.72 14.51 4.11
CA PHE A 108 26.90 13.79 4.62
C PHE A 108 27.41 12.72 3.65
N SER A 109 26.54 12.12 2.84
CA SER A 109 26.97 11.21 1.77
C SER A 109 27.80 11.94 0.71
N GLY A 110 27.40 13.15 0.32
CA GLY A 110 28.17 13.99 -0.60
C GLY A 110 29.48 14.50 0.01
N LEU A 111 29.45 15.04 1.23
CA LEU A 111 30.64 15.55 1.91
C LEU A 111 31.69 14.47 2.16
N SER A 112 31.25 13.28 2.59
CA SER A 112 32.18 12.14 2.81
C SER A 112 32.79 11.61 1.51
N HIS A 113 32.21 11.94 0.36
CA HIS A 113 32.77 11.58 -0.95
C HIS A 113 33.85 12.57 -1.40
N THR A 114 33.66 13.87 -1.14
CA THR A 114 34.55 14.93 -1.61
C THR A 114 35.67 15.27 -0.63
N ILE A 115 35.46 15.05 0.67
CA ILE A 115 36.42 15.36 1.73
C ILE A 115 37.02 14.06 2.25
N THR A 116 38.32 13.90 2.02
CA THR A 116 39.07 12.69 2.42
C THR A 116 39.73 12.80 3.79
N GLN A 117 39.86 14.01 4.33
CA GLN A 117 40.46 14.25 5.65
C GLN A 117 39.37 14.30 6.73
N ASP A 118 39.40 13.33 7.65
CA ASP A 118 38.35 13.16 8.66
C ASP A 118 38.21 14.38 9.59
N GLN A 119 39.31 15.04 9.95
CA GLN A 119 39.28 16.26 10.79
C GLN A 119 38.57 17.43 10.09
N GLU A 120 38.77 17.58 8.78
CA GLU A 120 38.10 18.64 8.02
C GLU A 120 36.61 18.33 7.84
N LEU A 121 36.27 17.06 7.58
CA LEU A 121 34.88 16.62 7.51
C LEU A 121 34.16 16.83 8.86
N LEU A 122 34.84 16.56 9.97
CA LEU A 122 34.33 16.82 11.32
C LEU A 122 34.05 18.32 11.53
N ARG A 123 35.01 19.18 11.18
CA ARG A 123 34.90 20.64 11.32
C ARG A 123 33.72 21.21 10.54
N ILE A 124 33.52 20.77 9.29
CA ILE A 124 32.37 21.17 8.47
C ILE A 124 31.07 20.58 9.02
N GLY A 125 31.12 19.32 9.45
CA GLY A 125 29.99 18.65 10.09
C GLY A 125 29.47 19.40 11.31
N PHE A 126 30.35 19.95 12.14
CA PHE A 126 29.97 20.75 13.31
C PHE A 126 29.13 21.98 12.93
N GLN A 127 29.47 22.64 11.83
CA GLN A 127 28.71 23.79 11.35
C GLN A 127 27.29 23.39 10.90
N ILE A 128 27.15 22.21 10.28
CA ILE A 128 25.84 21.67 9.88
C ILE A 128 25.00 21.33 11.11
N TYR A 129 25.60 20.68 12.12
CA TYR A 129 24.90 20.36 13.37
C TYR A 129 24.54 21.60 14.18
N ASP A 130 25.38 22.63 14.21
CA ASP A 130 25.03 23.93 14.79
C ASP A 130 23.82 24.54 14.09
N GLY A 131 23.83 24.58 12.76
CA GLY A 131 22.71 25.09 11.96
C GLY A 131 21.41 24.34 12.23
N LEU A 132 21.46 23.00 12.26
CA LEU A 132 20.29 22.16 12.50
C LEU A 132 19.80 22.29 13.95
N TYR A 133 20.69 22.36 14.94
CA TYR A 133 20.34 22.56 16.34
C TYR A 133 19.65 23.92 16.56
N PHE A 134 20.22 25.01 16.06
CA PHE A 134 19.63 26.34 16.22
C PHE A 134 18.36 26.51 15.41
N PHE A 135 18.24 25.85 14.25
CA PHE A 135 16.97 25.70 13.54
C PHE A 135 15.92 25.07 14.44
N LEU A 136 16.21 23.90 15.04
CA LEU A 136 15.28 23.22 15.93
C LEU A 136 14.91 24.07 17.15
N LYS A 137 15.87 24.82 17.69
CA LYS A 137 15.71 25.63 18.91
C LYS A 137 14.88 26.90 18.69
N HIS A 138 15.01 27.55 17.52
CA HIS A 138 14.46 28.89 17.32
C HIS A 138 13.50 29.01 16.14
N PHE A 139 13.65 28.17 15.11
CA PHE A 139 12.99 28.35 13.81
C PHE A 139 12.10 27.17 13.41
N SER A 140 12.07 26.07 14.16
CA SER A 140 11.23 24.90 13.84
C SER A 140 9.72 25.19 13.89
N GLN A 141 9.31 26.31 14.49
CA GLN A 141 7.93 26.80 14.49
C GLN A 141 7.66 27.86 13.41
N SER A 142 8.72 28.37 12.76
CA SER A 142 8.61 29.35 11.68
C SER A 142 8.12 28.65 10.41
N ARG A 143 6.95 29.04 9.94
CA ARG A 143 6.24 28.46 8.78
C ARG A 143 6.89 28.85 7.43
N HIS A 144 8.17 28.56 7.23
CA HIS A 144 8.82 28.72 5.92
C HIS A 144 8.58 27.53 4.98
N LEU A 145 8.10 26.41 5.51
CA LEU A 145 7.73 25.24 4.71
C LEU A 145 6.26 25.26 4.25
N GLU A 146 5.42 26.14 4.82
CA GLU A 146 4.11 26.46 4.25
C GLU A 146 4.31 27.18 2.91
N ASN A 147 3.89 26.56 1.81
CA ASN A 147 4.17 26.89 0.41
C ASN A 147 5.57 26.51 -0.11
N SER A 148 6.27 25.55 0.52
CA SER A 148 7.52 25.02 -0.05
C SER A 148 7.29 24.45 -1.45
N PRO A 149 8.30 24.43 -2.35
CA PRO A 149 8.17 23.77 -3.65
C PRO A 149 7.73 22.31 -3.52
N PHE A 150 8.15 21.62 -2.45
CA PHE A 150 7.70 20.28 -2.14
C PHE A 150 6.22 20.23 -1.73
N GLU A 151 5.76 21.12 -0.85
CA GLU A 151 4.34 21.18 -0.51
C GLU A 151 3.50 21.56 -1.72
N LYS A 152 3.96 22.48 -2.58
CA LYS A 152 3.30 22.81 -3.85
C LYS A 152 3.30 21.63 -4.80
N GLN A 153 4.41 20.91 -4.96
CA GLN A 153 4.47 19.69 -5.77
C GLN A 153 3.60 18.58 -5.19
N LEU A 154 3.55 18.42 -3.87
CA LEU A 154 2.70 17.45 -3.19
C LEU A 154 1.23 17.86 -3.33
N HIS A 155 0.91 19.15 -3.24
CA HIS A 155 -0.42 19.69 -3.54
C HIS A 155 -0.76 19.51 -5.02
N GLU A 156 0.16 19.73 -5.95
CA GLU A 156 -0.05 19.54 -7.39
C GLU A 156 -0.24 18.06 -7.73
N VAL A 157 0.58 17.17 -7.15
CA VAL A 157 0.43 15.71 -7.27
C VAL A 157 -0.85 15.27 -6.60
N TYR A 158 -1.20 15.78 -5.42
CA TYR A 158 -2.43 15.44 -4.73
C TYR A 158 -3.65 15.98 -5.47
N GLN A 159 -3.61 17.20 -6.01
CA GLN A 159 -4.64 17.76 -6.87
C GLN A 159 -4.74 17.03 -8.19
N LYS A 160 -3.61 16.56 -8.76
CA LYS A 160 -3.58 15.73 -9.96
C LYS A 160 -4.15 14.34 -9.67
N ILE A 161 -3.82 13.70 -8.55
CA ILE A 161 -4.42 12.44 -8.09
C ILE A 161 -5.90 12.64 -7.73
N LEU A 162 -6.28 13.77 -7.14
CA LEU A 162 -7.67 14.12 -6.86
C LEU A 162 -8.44 14.45 -8.14
N ALA A 163 -7.81 15.07 -9.14
CA ALA A 163 -8.39 15.36 -10.44
C ALA A 163 -8.47 14.10 -11.30
N GLU A 164 -7.47 13.22 -11.23
CA GLU A 164 -7.44 11.89 -11.84
C GLU A 164 -8.39 10.91 -11.13
N SER A 165 -8.61 11.05 -9.82
CA SER A 165 -9.61 10.28 -9.08
C SER A 165 -11.01 10.87 -9.19
N LYS A 166 -11.17 12.18 -9.41
CA LYS A 166 -12.44 12.80 -9.82
C LYS A 166 -12.76 12.47 -11.29
N SER A 167 -11.77 12.39 -12.18
CA SER A 167 -11.97 11.92 -13.57
C SER A 167 -12.12 10.39 -13.65
N LYS A 168 -11.71 9.65 -12.61
CA LYS A 168 -12.01 8.21 -12.40
C LYS A 168 -13.10 7.95 -11.35
N LYS A 169 -13.96 8.91 -10.99
CA LYS A 169 -15.16 8.67 -10.16
C LYS A 169 -16.30 8.06 -11.00
N ASN A 170 -16.00 6.90 -11.58
CA ASN A 170 -16.91 5.76 -11.70
C ASN A 170 -16.24 4.52 -11.10
N SER A 171 -15.45 4.69 -10.04
CA SER A 171 -14.98 3.56 -9.24
C SER A 171 -16.17 3.00 -8.47
N GLN A 172 -16.67 1.86 -8.95
CA GLN A 172 -17.80 1.12 -8.41
C GLN A 172 -17.63 0.95 -6.88
N PRO A 173 -18.63 1.31 -6.05
CA PRO A 173 -18.56 1.05 -4.62
C PRO A 173 -18.23 -0.42 -4.33
N LYS A 174 -17.46 -0.69 -3.26
CA LYS A 174 -17.01 -2.05 -2.91
C LYS A 174 -18.16 -3.07 -2.85
N TRP A 175 -19.30 -2.65 -2.30
CA TRP A 175 -20.52 -3.47 -2.21
C TRP A 175 -21.04 -3.91 -3.58
N VAL A 176 -20.72 -3.20 -4.66
CA VAL A 176 -21.19 -3.57 -6.01
C VAL A 176 -20.45 -4.80 -6.54
N LYS A 177 -19.13 -4.87 -6.33
CA LYS A 177 -18.35 -6.06 -6.71
C LYS A 177 -18.79 -7.27 -5.90
N GLU A 178 -19.00 -7.08 -4.60
CA GLU A 178 -19.49 -8.12 -3.69
C GLU A 178 -20.90 -8.57 -4.06
N LEU A 179 -21.80 -7.63 -4.42
CA LEU A 179 -23.15 -7.95 -4.83
C LEU A 179 -23.20 -8.73 -6.15
N LYS A 180 -22.33 -8.42 -7.12
CA LYS A 180 -22.22 -9.23 -8.35
C LYS A 180 -21.87 -10.68 -8.04
N GLY A 181 -20.94 -10.91 -7.11
CA GLY A 181 -20.60 -12.26 -6.64
C GLY A 181 -21.80 -12.94 -5.98
N LEU A 182 -22.45 -12.27 -5.03
CA LEU A 182 -23.64 -12.81 -4.35
C LEU A 182 -24.76 -13.19 -5.31
N ILE A 183 -25.06 -12.35 -6.31
CA ILE A 183 -26.09 -12.65 -7.31
C ILE A 183 -25.69 -13.89 -8.11
N GLN A 184 -24.43 -14.01 -8.53
CA GLN A 184 -23.95 -15.17 -9.27
C GLN A 184 -24.06 -16.46 -8.46
N ASP A 185 -23.57 -16.47 -7.22
CA ASP A 185 -23.60 -17.66 -6.34
C ASP A 185 -25.04 -18.12 -6.05
N HIS A 186 -25.99 -17.18 -5.96
CA HIS A 186 -27.40 -17.50 -5.73
C HIS A 186 -28.12 -17.99 -6.98
N LEU A 187 -27.68 -17.61 -8.19
CA LEU A 187 -28.22 -18.15 -9.43
C LEU A 187 -27.87 -19.63 -9.60
N ASP A 188 -26.74 -20.07 -9.05
CA ASP A 188 -26.26 -21.45 -9.16
C ASP A 188 -26.78 -22.37 -8.04
N SER A 189 -27.26 -21.81 -6.91
CA SER A 189 -27.69 -22.58 -5.72
C SER A 189 -29.21 -22.78 -5.57
N GLN A 190 -30.02 -22.41 -6.58
CA GLN A 190 -31.50 -22.55 -6.61
C GLN A 190 -32.28 -21.70 -5.59
N PHE A 191 -31.61 -20.90 -4.74
CA PHE A 191 -32.27 -20.06 -3.74
C PHE A 191 -32.64 -18.67 -4.28
N SER A 192 -33.81 -18.15 -3.86
CA SER A 192 -34.24 -16.80 -4.21
C SER A 192 -33.56 -15.75 -3.35
N LEU A 193 -32.67 -14.94 -3.93
CA LEU A 193 -32.09 -13.77 -3.28
C LEU A 193 -33.00 -12.55 -3.46
N ASP A 194 -33.56 -12.03 -2.36
CA ASP A 194 -34.28 -10.76 -2.36
C ASP A 194 -33.37 -9.58 -1.93
N LEU A 195 -33.84 -8.35 -2.17
CA LEU A 195 -33.06 -7.15 -1.87
C LEU A 195 -32.75 -6.99 -0.37
N LYS A 196 -33.64 -7.44 0.54
CA LYS A 196 -33.42 -7.35 1.99
C LYS A 196 -32.32 -8.30 2.42
N GLN A 197 -32.35 -9.53 1.92
CA GLN A 197 -31.32 -10.54 2.16
C GLN A 197 -29.97 -10.09 1.59
N ALA A 198 -29.94 -9.58 0.36
CA ALA A 198 -28.73 -9.04 -0.24
C ALA A 198 -28.14 -7.88 0.59
N ALA A 199 -28.99 -6.96 1.06
CA ALA A 199 -28.57 -5.87 1.91
C ALA A 199 -28.00 -6.36 3.27
N GLN A 200 -28.63 -7.39 3.86
CA GLN A 200 -28.16 -8.00 5.11
C GLN A 200 -26.80 -8.68 4.94
N LEU A 201 -26.61 -9.46 3.87
CA LEU A 201 -25.33 -10.13 3.56
C LEU A 201 -24.19 -9.12 3.33
N LEU A 202 -24.52 -8.00 2.68
CA LEU A 202 -23.57 -6.91 2.41
C LEU A 202 -23.40 -5.95 3.60
N GLN A 203 -24.16 -6.14 4.69
CA GLN A 203 -24.18 -5.24 5.85
C GLN A 203 -24.47 -3.77 5.49
N ILE A 204 -25.35 -3.54 4.51
CA ILE A 204 -25.78 -2.20 4.07
C ILE A 204 -27.28 -2.00 4.29
N ASN A 205 -27.71 -0.74 4.38
CA ASN A 205 -29.13 -0.43 4.54
C ASN A 205 -29.92 -0.79 3.25
N PRO A 206 -31.06 -1.51 3.32
CA PRO A 206 -31.85 -1.88 2.15
C PRO A 206 -32.34 -0.68 1.32
N SER A 207 -32.72 0.42 1.98
CA SER A 207 -33.17 1.64 1.30
C SER A 207 -32.03 2.33 0.55
N TYR A 208 -30.81 2.26 1.08
CA TYR A 208 -29.61 2.74 0.40
C TYR A 208 -29.29 1.86 -0.82
N LEU A 209 -29.28 0.54 -0.65
CA LEU A 209 -29.06 -0.40 -1.75
C LEU A 209 -30.07 -0.17 -2.87
N SER A 210 -31.36 -0.06 -2.55
CA SER A 210 -32.40 0.17 -3.56
C SER A 210 -32.22 1.48 -4.34
N ARG A 211 -31.74 2.55 -3.70
CA ARG A 211 -31.54 3.86 -4.34
C ARG A 211 -30.29 3.91 -5.22
N GLU A 212 -29.22 3.24 -4.79
CA GLU A 212 -27.95 3.27 -5.51
C GLU A 212 -27.83 2.15 -6.56
N PHE A 213 -28.66 1.10 -6.50
CA PHE A 213 -28.54 -0.06 -7.38
C PHE A 213 -28.57 0.30 -8.87
N SER A 214 -29.57 1.04 -9.33
CA SER A 214 -29.72 1.35 -10.77
C SER A 214 -28.53 2.11 -11.35
N LYS A 215 -27.86 2.93 -10.54
CA LYS A 215 -26.65 3.68 -10.94
C LYS A 215 -25.47 2.78 -11.32
N HIS A 216 -25.48 1.53 -10.89
CA HIS A 216 -24.35 0.60 -11.06
C HIS A 216 -24.71 -0.69 -11.82
N PHE A 217 -25.99 -0.90 -12.13
CA PHE A 217 -26.53 -2.14 -12.70
C PHE A 217 -27.49 -1.85 -13.87
N GLU A 218 -26.95 -1.31 -14.97
CA GLU A 218 -27.66 -1.14 -16.25
C GLU A 218 -28.95 -0.30 -16.14
N GLU A 219 -29.03 0.62 -15.18
CA GLU A 219 -30.23 1.44 -14.90
C GLU A 219 -31.48 0.63 -14.49
N LEU A 220 -31.31 -0.65 -14.17
CA LEU A 220 -32.38 -1.53 -13.72
C LEU A 220 -32.58 -1.46 -12.22
N ASN A 221 -33.78 -1.80 -11.74
CA ASN A 221 -33.95 -2.13 -10.32
C ASN A 221 -33.43 -3.55 -10.03
N PHE A 222 -33.18 -3.84 -8.75
CA PHE A 222 -32.64 -5.12 -8.30
C PHE A 222 -33.43 -6.33 -8.81
N GLY A 223 -34.76 -6.28 -8.72
CA GLY A 223 -35.62 -7.39 -9.13
C GLY A 223 -35.57 -7.66 -10.63
N ASP A 224 -35.56 -6.60 -11.46
CA ASP A 224 -35.44 -6.73 -12.91
C ASP A 224 -34.08 -7.27 -13.32
N TYR A 225 -33.01 -6.76 -12.70
CA TYR A 225 -31.66 -7.25 -12.94
C TYR A 225 -31.53 -8.75 -12.64
N VAL A 226 -31.99 -9.19 -11.46
CA VAL A 226 -31.97 -10.61 -11.09
C VAL A 226 -32.82 -11.44 -12.05
N ARG A 227 -34.01 -10.97 -12.46
CA ARG A 227 -34.84 -11.67 -13.45
C ARG A 227 -34.12 -11.84 -14.78
N ILE A 228 -33.46 -10.79 -15.29
CA ILE A 228 -32.72 -10.86 -16.56
C ILE A 228 -31.59 -11.89 -16.46
N ARG A 229 -30.79 -11.86 -15.39
CA ARG A 229 -29.72 -12.85 -15.19
C ARG A 229 -30.24 -14.30 -15.11
N ARG A 230 -31.41 -14.51 -14.49
CA ARG A 230 -32.08 -15.82 -14.49
C ARG A 230 -32.51 -16.26 -15.89
N ILE A 231 -33.01 -15.34 -16.71
CA ILE A 231 -33.35 -15.63 -18.11
C ILE A 231 -32.08 -16.00 -18.90
N GLU A 232 -31.01 -15.23 -18.78
CA GLU A 232 -29.74 -15.53 -19.46
C GLU A 232 -29.22 -16.93 -19.09
N ARG A 233 -29.24 -17.27 -17.79
CA ARG A 233 -28.87 -18.62 -17.32
C ARG A 233 -29.81 -19.70 -17.88
N SER A 234 -31.11 -19.42 -17.96
CA SER A 234 -32.09 -20.36 -18.51
C SER A 234 -31.86 -20.66 -19.99
N GLU A 235 -31.30 -19.72 -20.77
CA GLU A 235 -30.96 -19.95 -22.18
C GLU A 235 -29.92 -21.06 -22.31
N GLU A 236 -28.88 -21.03 -21.48
CA GLU A 236 -27.84 -22.07 -21.46
C GLU A 236 -28.45 -23.44 -21.15
N LEU A 237 -29.33 -23.53 -20.16
CA LEU A 237 -30.01 -24.77 -19.82
C LEU A 237 -30.92 -25.25 -20.95
N ILE A 238 -31.66 -24.35 -21.61
CA ILE A 238 -32.55 -24.68 -22.73
C ILE A 238 -31.77 -25.26 -23.92
N LEU A 239 -30.57 -24.75 -24.19
CA LEU A 239 -29.77 -25.15 -25.34
C LEU A 239 -28.94 -26.42 -25.08
N ASN A 240 -28.42 -26.56 -23.87
CA ASN A 240 -27.39 -27.55 -23.56
C ASN A 240 -27.91 -28.76 -22.76
N THR A 241 -29.17 -28.74 -22.31
CA THR A 241 -29.75 -29.83 -21.51
C THR A 241 -31.09 -30.31 -22.06
N ASP A 242 -31.58 -31.41 -21.52
CA ASP A 242 -32.91 -31.97 -21.81
C ASP A 242 -33.95 -31.66 -20.74
N TYR A 243 -33.63 -30.77 -19.79
CA TYR A 243 -34.58 -30.37 -18.73
C TYR A 243 -35.87 -29.82 -19.33
N SER A 244 -37.00 -30.19 -18.72
CA SER A 244 -38.31 -29.61 -18.99
C SER A 244 -38.30 -28.12 -18.65
N LEU A 245 -39.25 -27.36 -19.23
CA LEU A 245 -39.36 -25.93 -18.91
C LEU A 245 -39.75 -25.70 -17.44
N THR A 246 -40.43 -26.66 -16.83
CA THR A 246 -40.75 -26.64 -15.40
C THR A 246 -39.48 -26.77 -14.57
N GLU A 247 -38.62 -27.75 -14.87
CA GLU A 247 -37.33 -27.92 -14.18
C GLU A 247 -36.44 -26.70 -14.39
N ILE A 248 -36.34 -26.16 -15.60
CA ILE A 248 -35.53 -24.97 -15.87
C ILE A 248 -36.04 -23.75 -15.09
N ALA A 249 -37.36 -23.59 -14.96
CA ALA A 249 -37.94 -22.52 -14.14
C ALA A 249 -37.48 -22.64 -12.68
N TYR A 250 -37.56 -23.83 -12.09
CA TYR A 250 -37.10 -24.07 -10.71
C TYR A 250 -35.59 -23.92 -10.56
N LEU A 251 -34.80 -24.50 -11.47
CA LEU A 251 -33.33 -24.43 -11.45
C LEU A 251 -32.79 -22.99 -11.56
N THR A 252 -33.55 -22.10 -12.20
CA THR A 252 -33.19 -20.68 -12.33
C THR A 252 -33.91 -19.79 -11.31
N GLY A 253 -34.58 -20.37 -10.31
CA GLY A 253 -35.15 -19.65 -9.17
C GLY A 253 -36.49 -18.94 -9.44
N PHE A 254 -37.22 -19.32 -10.49
CA PHE A 254 -38.62 -18.92 -10.66
C PHE A 254 -39.55 -19.80 -9.82
N SER A 255 -40.64 -19.21 -9.33
CA SER A 255 -41.68 -19.89 -8.54
C SER A 255 -42.44 -20.95 -9.34
N ASP A 256 -42.62 -20.72 -10.64
CA ASP A 256 -43.43 -21.54 -11.52
C ASP A 256 -43.08 -21.29 -13.00
N GLN A 257 -43.44 -22.26 -13.85
CA GLN A 257 -43.17 -22.23 -15.29
C GLN A 257 -43.92 -21.11 -16.03
N SER A 258 -45.12 -20.75 -15.59
CA SER A 258 -45.96 -19.75 -16.25
C SER A 258 -45.33 -18.36 -16.11
N HIS A 259 -44.89 -18.03 -14.89
CA HIS A 259 -44.15 -16.82 -14.60
C HIS A 259 -42.83 -16.76 -15.38
N PHE A 260 -42.05 -17.85 -15.36
CA PHE A 260 -40.83 -17.97 -16.16
C PHE A 260 -41.09 -17.70 -17.65
N THR A 261 -42.08 -18.36 -18.24
CA THR A 261 -42.40 -18.24 -19.68
C THR A 261 -42.78 -16.81 -20.06
N ARG A 262 -43.55 -16.12 -19.20
CA ARG A 262 -43.92 -14.72 -19.41
C ARG A 262 -42.71 -13.80 -19.41
N ILE A 263 -41.83 -13.93 -18.42
CA ILE A 263 -40.62 -13.09 -18.31
C ILE A 263 -39.63 -13.41 -19.44
N PHE A 264 -39.42 -14.70 -19.76
CA PHE A 264 -38.56 -15.10 -20.87
C PHE A 264 -39.02 -14.49 -22.20
N ARG A 265 -40.34 -14.53 -22.48
CA ARG A 265 -40.89 -13.90 -23.68
C ARG A 265 -40.71 -12.38 -23.68
N GLN A 266 -40.86 -11.72 -22.53
CA GLN A 266 -40.64 -10.28 -22.41
C GLN A 266 -39.19 -9.88 -22.70
N VAL A 267 -38.22 -10.66 -22.21
CA VAL A 267 -36.79 -10.38 -22.38
C VAL A 267 -36.27 -10.80 -23.76
N LYS A 268 -36.70 -11.96 -24.29
CA LYS A 268 -36.16 -12.54 -25.54
C LYS A 268 -37.04 -12.37 -26.77
N GLY A 269 -38.25 -11.85 -26.60
CA GLY A 269 -39.24 -11.65 -27.67
C GLY A 269 -39.98 -12.92 -28.13
N LEU A 270 -39.65 -14.09 -27.60
CA LEU A 270 -40.20 -15.40 -28.01
C LEU A 270 -40.25 -16.36 -26.81
N THR A 271 -41.10 -17.40 -26.88
CA THR A 271 -41.29 -18.33 -25.75
C THR A 271 -40.09 -19.28 -25.58
N PRO A 272 -39.82 -19.81 -24.36
CA PRO A 272 -38.76 -20.78 -24.14
C PRO A 272 -38.81 -21.98 -25.09
N THR A 273 -40.02 -22.48 -25.40
CA THR A 273 -40.23 -23.57 -26.37
C THR A 273 -39.79 -23.18 -27.77
N ALA A 274 -40.19 -21.98 -28.22
CA ALA A 274 -39.79 -21.46 -29.53
C ALA A 274 -38.28 -21.21 -29.59
N PHE A 275 -37.68 -20.73 -28.50
CA PHE A 275 -36.23 -20.56 -28.36
C PHE A 275 -35.50 -21.87 -28.52
N ARG A 276 -35.93 -22.89 -27.78
CA ARG A 276 -35.39 -24.25 -27.86
C ARG A 276 -35.44 -24.77 -29.29
N LYS A 277 -36.61 -24.72 -29.93
CA LYS A 277 -36.79 -25.22 -31.30
C LYS A 277 -35.92 -24.48 -32.32
N LYS A 278 -35.76 -23.17 -32.15
CA LYS A 278 -35.04 -22.32 -33.11
C LYS A 278 -33.52 -22.46 -33.01
N TYR A 279 -32.98 -22.57 -31.79
CA TYR A 279 -31.54 -22.43 -31.55
C TYR A 279 -30.86 -23.73 -31.09
N ARG A 280 -31.62 -24.72 -30.63
CA ARG A 280 -31.05 -26.05 -30.34
C ARG A 280 -30.81 -26.76 -31.66
N LYS A 281 -29.56 -26.71 -32.15
CA LYS A 281 -29.15 -27.52 -33.32
C LYS A 281 -29.49 -28.97 -33.03
N SER A 282 -30.17 -29.63 -33.96
CA SER A 282 -30.46 -31.06 -33.86
C SER A 282 -29.14 -31.79 -33.61
N LYS A 283 -29.11 -32.60 -32.56
CA LYS A 283 -28.00 -33.54 -32.28
C LYS A 283 -28.04 -34.72 -33.26
N ASP A 284 -28.34 -34.45 -34.53
CA ASP A 284 -28.81 -35.43 -35.52
C ASP A 284 -28.08 -35.35 -36.87
N SER A 285 -26.82 -34.88 -36.86
CA SER A 285 -25.92 -34.96 -38.03
C SER A 285 -24.74 -35.92 -37.85
N SER A 286 -24.82 -36.87 -36.90
CA SER A 286 -23.82 -37.95 -36.74
C SER A 286 -24.36 -39.35 -37.04
N LYS A 287 -25.40 -39.48 -37.86
CA LYS A 287 -25.72 -40.74 -38.55
C LYS A 287 -25.99 -40.49 -40.02
N SER A 288 -25.22 -41.21 -40.86
CA SER A 288 -25.34 -41.39 -42.30
C SER A 288 -24.32 -40.62 -43.15
N LYS A 289 -23.15 -41.25 -43.30
CA LYS A 289 -22.60 -41.66 -44.59
C LYS A 289 -21.65 -42.83 -44.35
N ASN A 290 -22.18 -44.04 -44.41
CA ASN A 290 -21.40 -45.19 -44.87
C ASN A 290 -21.39 -45.11 -46.41
N PRO A 291 -20.25 -45.38 -47.05
CA PRO A 291 -20.22 -46.59 -47.86
C PRO A 291 -18.86 -47.29 -47.80
N SER A 292 -18.86 -48.54 -47.38
CA SER A 292 -17.83 -49.51 -47.80
C SER A 292 -18.42 -50.91 -47.74
N SER A 293 -19.07 -51.28 -48.84
CA SER A 293 -19.18 -52.68 -49.26
C SER A 293 -19.24 -52.75 -50.79
N MET A 294 -18.13 -53.13 -51.40
CA MET A 294 -17.94 -53.80 -52.70
C MET A 294 -16.42 -53.85 -52.92
N ALA A 295 -15.77 -54.92 -53.33
CA ALA A 295 -16.16 -56.27 -53.75
C ALA A 295 -14.88 -57.13 -53.63
N LEU A 296 -14.99 -58.38 -53.17
CA LEU A 296 -14.77 -59.61 -53.95
C LEU A 296 -13.41 -59.76 -54.65
N ASN A 297 -12.78 -60.89 -54.30
CA ASN A 297 -11.62 -61.59 -54.87
C ASN A 297 -10.23 -61.14 -54.42
#